data_AF-A0A3D4ASP5-F1
#
_entry.id   AF-A0A3D4ASP5-F1
#
_cell.length_a   1.000
_cell.length_b   1.000
_cell.length_c   1.000
_cell.angle_alpha   90.00
_cell.angle_beta   90.00
_cell.angle_gamma   90.00
#
_symmetry.space_group_name_H-M   'P 1'
#
loop_
_entity.id
_entity.type
_entity.pdbx_description
1 polymer ?
#
loop_
_entity_poly.entity_id
_entity_poly.type
_entity_poly.pdbx_seq_one_letter_code
_entity_poly.pdbx_strand_id
1 'polypeptide(L)'
;YCPYCEKFKAAVANDYKGTIPMTFRHADQLNGLTIKSATWATPTILFLEDGVEVYSRQGYMDAERFYKALGAFKLGDSEAYKVAFNAKTDSPYCKEYAIFKNTPDGIFIDKLSGEPLFDTRDRFNSGTGWLSFTHPVKDSVTQHEDNSWGMQRIELKSKSTGIHLGHLFPGEGPKGQDRYCINATVLEFVARDEINRSDDV
;
A
#
# COMPACT_ATOMS: atom_id res chain seq x y z
N TYR A 1 -23.87 12.50 -15.47
CA TYR A 1 -22.88 13.18 -14.62
C TYR A 1 -22.96 12.61 -13.21
N CYS A 2 -21.82 12.30 -12.57
CA CYS A 2 -21.77 11.66 -11.26
C CYS A 2 -20.79 12.42 -10.33
N PRO A 3 -21.26 13.33 -9.47
CA PRO A 3 -20.40 14.11 -8.58
C PRO A 3 -19.55 13.24 -7.65
N TYR A 4 -20.13 12.14 -7.15
CA TYR A 4 -19.43 11.21 -6.26
C TYR A 4 -18.37 10.36 -6.98
N CYS A 5 -18.48 10.19 -8.30
CA CYS A 5 -17.46 9.53 -9.12
C CYS A 5 -16.25 10.44 -9.26
N GLU A 6 -16.46 11.73 -9.55
CA GLU A 6 -15.37 12.71 -9.63
C GLU A 6 -14.72 12.90 -8.26
N LYS A 7 -15.50 12.91 -7.18
CA LYS A 7 -14.96 12.91 -5.82
C LYS A 7 -14.09 11.68 -5.53
N PHE A 8 -14.54 10.48 -5.94
CA PHE A 8 -13.75 9.25 -5.78
C PHE A 8 -12.46 9.29 -6.62
N LYS A 9 -12.54 9.76 -7.86
CA LYS A 9 -11.36 9.94 -8.72
C LYS A 9 -10.32 10.85 -8.09
N ALA A 10 -10.76 12.02 -7.63
CA ALA A 10 -9.88 13.01 -7.00
C ALA A 10 -9.26 12.51 -5.68
N ALA A 11 -9.97 11.68 -4.91
CA ALA A 11 -9.50 11.21 -3.61
C ALA A 11 -8.71 9.89 -3.67
N VAL A 12 -8.84 9.12 -4.75
CA VAL A 12 -8.31 7.74 -4.84
C VAL A 12 -7.77 7.46 -6.24
N ALA A 13 -8.64 7.45 -7.25
CA ALA A 13 -8.31 6.76 -8.49
C ALA A 13 -7.26 7.46 -9.36
N ASN A 14 -7.19 8.79 -9.31
CA ASN A 14 -6.25 9.55 -10.13
C ASN A 14 -4.79 9.30 -9.72
N ASP A 15 -4.57 9.00 -8.44
CA ASP A 15 -3.24 8.76 -7.88
C ASP A 15 -2.94 7.27 -7.68
N TYR A 16 -3.89 6.38 -8.00
CA TYR A 16 -3.75 4.95 -7.79
C TYR A 16 -2.82 4.32 -8.84
N LYS A 17 -1.74 3.69 -8.38
CA LYS A 17 -0.69 3.02 -9.18
C LYS A 17 -0.52 1.55 -8.78
N GLY A 18 -1.48 0.99 -8.05
CA GLY A 18 -1.41 -0.36 -7.52
C GLY A 18 -1.54 -1.42 -8.62
N THR A 19 -1.03 -2.63 -8.33
CA THR A 19 -0.96 -3.72 -9.31
C THR A 19 -2.31 -4.35 -9.68
N ILE A 20 -3.37 -4.10 -8.90
CA ILE A 20 -4.73 -4.49 -9.28
C ILE A 20 -5.29 -3.42 -10.21
N PRO A 21 -5.64 -3.73 -11.47
CA PRO A 21 -6.08 -2.73 -12.42
C PRO A 21 -7.42 -2.11 -12.01
N MET A 22 -7.52 -0.79 -12.11
CA MET A 22 -8.75 -0.04 -11.90
C MET A 22 -9.27 0.46 -13.25
N THR A 23 -10.54 0.14 -13.57
CA THR A 23 -11.18 0.62 -14.79
C THR A 23 -12.52 1.27 -14.48
N PHE A 24 -12.89 2.28 -15.27
CA PHE A 24 -14.16 2.98 -15.16
C PHE A 24 -15.07 2.57 -16.32
N ARG A 25 -16.29 2.17 -16.00
CA ARG A 25 -17.29 1.74 -16.98
C ARG A 25 -18.64 2.37 -16.66
N HIS A 26 -19.41 2.67 -17.69
CA HIS A 26 -20.83 2.95 -17.54
C HIS A 26 -21.62 1.65 -17.30
N ALA A 27 -22.81 1.78 -16.72
CA ALA A 27 -23.65 0.62 -16.36
C ALA A 27 -24.09 -0.21 -17.58
N ASP A 28 -24.08 0.37 -18.78
CA ASP A 28 -24.34 -0.27 -20.07
C ASP A 28 -23.10 -0.94 -20.71
N GLN A 29 -21.93 -0.84 -20.07
CA GLN A 29 -20.64 -1.37 -20.56
C GLN A 29 -20.14 -2.58 -19.74
N LEU A 30 -21.06 -3.33 -19.13
CA LEU A 30 -20.73 -4.47 -18.25
C LEU A 30 -20.73 -5.83 -18.95
N ASN A 31 -20.79 -5.85 -20.28
CA ASN A 31 -20.76 -7.07 -21.07
C ASN A 31 -19.50 -7.90 -20.74
N GLY A 32 -19.70 -9.20 -20.54
CA GLY A 32 -18.63 -10.14 -20.17
C GLY A 32 -18.30 -10.17 -18.67
N LEU A 33 -19.00 -9.42 -17.83
CA LEU A 33 -18.87 -9.47 -16.37
C LEU A 33 -20.09 -10.15 -15.73
N THR A 34 -19.86 -10.86 -14.62
CA THR A 34 -20.92 -11.44 -13.80
C THR A 34 -21.12 -10.58 -12.55
N ILE A 35 -22.06 -9.64 -12.65
CA ILE A 35 -22.36 -8.65 -11.59
C ILE A 35 -23.70 -9.01 -10.94
N LYS A 36 -23.71 -9.17 -9.62
CA LYS A 36 -24.92 -9.48 -8.83
C LYS A 36 -25.49 -8.23 -8.17
N SER A 37 -24.65 -7.22 -7.93
CA SER A 37 -25.05 -5.97 -7.33
C SER A 37 -25.80 -5.10 -8.32
N ALA A 38 -26.81 -4.39 -7.80
CA ALA A 38 -27.49 -3.38 -8.59
C ALA A 38 -26.51 -2.26 -9.00
N THR A 39 -26.55 -1.83 -10.26
CA THR A 39 -25.62 -0.83 -10.81
C THR A 39 -26.30 0.51 -11.12
N TRP A 40 -27.57 0.68 -10.72
CA TRP A 40 -28.30 1.94 -10.88
C TRP A 40 -27.78 3.05 -9.95
N ALA A 41 -27.15 2.70 -8.83
CA ALA A 41 -26.52 3.65 -7.92
C ALA A 41 -25.10 4.00 -8.39
N THR A 42 -24.74 5.29 -8.43
CA THR A 42 -23.43 5.74 -8.95
C THR A 42 -22.67 6.57 -7.90
N PRO A 43 -21.38 6.29 -7.64
CA PRO A 43 -20.60 5.15 -8.14
C PRO A 43 -21.07 3.83 -7.53
N THR A 44 -20.92 2.74 -8.28
CA THR A 44 -20.85 1.39 -7.71
C THR A 44 -19.42 0.92 -7.89
N ILE A 45 -18.73 0.66 -6.79
CA ILE A 45 -17.36 0.14 -6.79
C ILE A 45 -17.46 -1.38 -6.74
N LEU A 46 -16.82 -2.05 -7.70
CA LEU A 46 -16.85 -3.50 -7.86
C LEU A 46 -15.43 -4.04 -7.74
N PHE A 47 -15.26 -5.05 -6.90
CA PHE A 47 -14.07 -5.89 -6.87
C PHE A 47 -14.41 -7.19 -7.58
N LEU A 48 -13.62 -7.50 -8.60
CA LEU A 48 -13.88 -8.59 -9.53
C LEU A 48 -12.70 -9.55 -9.52
N GLU A 49 -12.99 -10.85 -9.49
CA GLU A 49 -12.02 -11.92 -9.72
C GLU A 49 -12.48 -12.69 -10.95
N ASP A 50 -11.63 -12.77 -11.98
CA ASP A 50 -11.95 -13.39 -13.27
C ASP A 50 -13.28 -12.93 -13.89
N GLY A 51 -13.57 -11.63 -13.75
CA GLY A 51 -14.79 -11.00 -14.26
C GLY A 51 -16.06 -11.26 -13.41
N VAL A 52 -15.93 -11.94 -12.28
CA VAL A 52 -17.03 -12.24 -11.35
C VAL A 52 -16.97 -11.32 -10.13
N GLU A 53 -18.11 -10.74 -9.75
CA GLU A 53 -18.19 -9.87 -8.58
C GLU A 53 -18.03 -10.64 -7.26
N VAL A 54 -16.96 -10.32 -6.54
CA VAL A 54 -16.70 -10.85 -5.19
C VAL A 54 -17.20 -9.89 -4.11
N TYR A 55 -17.01 -8.58 -4.29
CA TYR A 55 -17.44 -7.54 -3.36
C TYR A 55 -17.89 -6.29 -4.13
N SER A 56 -18.87 -5.58 -3.58
CA SER A 56 -19.33 -4.32 -4.13
C SER A 56 -19.65 -3.32 -3.04
N ARG A 57 -19.68 -2.05 -3.44
CA ARG A 57 -20.28 -0.99 -2.64
C ARG A 57 -20.95 0.02 -3.54
N GLN A 58 -22.20 0.29 -3.23
CA GLN A 58 -22.95 1.38 -3.84
C GLN A 58 -22.70 2.69 -3.09
N GLY A 59 -22.64 3.78 -3.85
CA GLY A 59 -22.41 5.13 -3.34
C GLY A 59 -20.93 5.45 -3.11
N TYR A 60 -20.69 6.68 -2.67
CA TYR A 60 -19.34 7.18 -2.41
C TYR A 60 -18.59 6.33 -1.37
N MET A 61 -17.34 6.02 -1.69
CA MET A 61 -16.37 5.38 -0.81
C MET A 61 -15.18 6.34 -0.67
N ASP A 62 -14.86 6.75 0.55
CA ASP A 62 -13.64 7.51 0.81
C ASP A 62 -12.39 6.63 0.70
N ALA A 63 -11.21 7.27 0.70
CA ALA A 63 -9.93 6.58 0.54
C ALA A 63 -9.68 5.52 1.61
N GLU A 64 -9.99 5.81 2.88
CA GLU A 64 -9.81 4.86 3.99
C GLU A 64 -10.63 3.59 3.76
N ARG A 65 -11.93 3.74 3.46
CA ARG A 65 -12.81 2.60 3.19
C ARG A 65 -12.41 1.85 1.93
N PHE A 66 -11.93 2.56 0.90
CA PHE A 66 -11.45 1.96 -0.33
C PHE A 66 -10.21 1.11 -0.09
N TYR A 67 -9.17 1.65 0.54
CA TYR A 67 -7.94 0.90 0.78
C TYR A 67 -8.16 -0.24 1.77
N LYS A 68 -9.09 -0.12 2.71
CA LYS A 68 -9.49 -1.26 3.56
C LYS A 68 -10.18 -2.37 2.77
N ALA A 69 -11.08 -2.04 1.85
CA ALA A 69 -11.74 -3.02 0.98
C ALA A 69 -10.74 -3.64 -0.02
N LEU A 70 -9.88 -2.83 -0.63
CA LEU A 70 -8.80 -3.28 -1.51
C LEU A 70 -7.81 -4.17 -0.77
N GLY A 71 -7.47 -3.82 0.47
CA GLY A 71 -6.63 -4.64 1.33
C GLY A 71 -7.24 -6.01 1.60
N ALA A 72 -8.53 -6.07 1.93
CA ALA A 72 -9.22 -7.34 2.13
C ALA A 72 -9.25 -8.18 0.85
N PHE A 73 -9.47 -7.53 -0.30
CA PHE A 73 -9.49 -8.19 -1.61
C PHE A 73 -8.09 -8.68 -2.04
N LYS A 74 -7.06 -7.84 -1.96
CA LYS A 74 -5.69 -8.13 -2.41
C LYS A 74 -4.93 -9.05 -1.46
N LEU A 75 -5.08 -8.82 -0.15
CA LEU A 75 -4.26 -9.47 0.87
C LEU A 75 -4.97 -10.63 1.57
N GLY A 76 -6.31 -10.70 1.53
CA GLY A 76 -7.09 -11.71 2.23
C GLY A 76 -6.86 -11.72 3.74
N ASP A 77 -7.09 -12.86 4.39
CA ASP A 77 -6.72 -13.09 5.80
C ASP A 77 -5.25 -13.55 5.92
N SER A 78 -4.34 -12.65 5.57
CA SER A 78 -2.89 -12.89 5.62
C SER A 78 -2.19 -12.08 6.72
N GLU A 79 -0.94 -12.44 7.01
CA GLU A 79 -0.09 -11.63 7.88
C GLU A 79 0.10 -10.21 7.32
N ALA A 80 0.20 -10.04 6.00
CA ALA A 80 0.27 -8.73 5.37
C ALA A 80 -0.96 -7.87 5.69
N TYR A 81 -2.16 -8.44 5.69
CA TYR A 81 -3.38 -7.72 6.07
C TYR A 81 -3.35 -7.32 7.56
N LYS A 82 -2.93 -8.23 8.43
CA LYS A 82 -2.82 -7.96 9.88
C LYS A 82 -1.77 -6.89 10.19
N VAL A 83 -0.64 -6.90 9.47
CA VAL A 83 0.37 -5.84 9.56
C VAL A 83 -0.24 -4.53 9.10
N ALA A 84 -0.77 -4.47 7.88
CA ALA A 84 -1.29 -3.26 7.26
C ALA A 84 -2.41 -2.57 8.07
N PHE A 85 -3.38 -3.33 8.59
CA PHE A 85 -4.61 -2.75 9.18
C PHE A 85 -4.77 -2.96 10.68
N ASN A 86 -4.04 -3.91 11.29
CA ASN A 86 -4.11 -4.19 12.73
C ASN A 86 -2.82 -3.85 13.47
N ALA A 87 -1.92 -3.09 12.84
CA ALA A 87 -0.62 -2.65 13.38
C ALA A 87 0.18 -3.82 14.00
N LYS A 88 0.09 -5.01 13.38
CA LYS A 88 1.00 -6.12 13.69
C LYS A 88 2.37 -5.85 13.09
N THR A 89 3.35 -6.62 13.53
CA THR A 89 4.72 -6.55 13.04
C THR A 89 5.08 -7.90 12.44
N ASP A 90 5.75 -7.89 11.30
CA ASP A 90 6.35 -9.09 10.70
C ASP A 90 7.26 -9.76 11.73
N SER A 91 7.34 -11.08 11.69
CA SER A 91 8.42 -11.77 12.41
C SER A 91 9.77 -11.35 11.84
N PRO A 92 10.81 -11.14 12.67
CA PRO A 92 12.14 -10.85 12.17
C PRO A 92 12.62 -11.99 11.25
N TYR A 93 13.29 -11.64 10.16
CA TYR A 93 13.76 -12.56 9.12
C TYR A 93 12.65 -13.34 8.40
N CYS A 94 11.46 -12.75 8.26
CA CYS A 94 10.36 -13.36 7.50
C CYS A 94 10.74 -13.64 6.03
N LYS A 95 9.89 -14.42 5.34
CA LYS A 95 10.10 -14.82 3.95
C LYS A 95 10.27 -13.60 3.03
N GLU A 96 9.39 -12.61 3.15
CA GLU A 96 9.42 -11.40 2.33
C GLU A 96 10.69 -10.57 2.58
N TYR A 97 11.16 -10.48 3.83
CA TYR A 97 12.46 -9.88 4.12
C TYR A 97 13.60 -10.63 3.43
N ALA A 98 13.59 -11.97 3.46
CA ALA A 98 14.63 -12.76 2.81
C ALA A 98 14.69 -12.55 1.29
N ILE A 99 13.54 -12.32 0.65
CA ILE A 99 13.43 -11.96 -0.77
C ILE A 99 13.94 -10.53 -0.99
N PHE A 100 13.54 -9.58 -0.14
CA PHE A 100 13.77 -8.16 -0.36
C PHE A 100 15.13 -7.63 0.10
N LYS A 101 15.80 -8.28 1.05
CA LYS A 101 17.05 -7.76 1.66
C LYS A 101 18.19 -7.49 0.65
N ASN A 102 18.18 -8.20 -0.48
CA ASN A 102 19.22 -8.13 -1.51
C ASN A 102 18.66 -7.81 -2.90
N THR A 103 17.51 -7.11 -2.98
CA THR A 103 17.01 -6.63 -4.28
C THR A 103 18.00 -5.66 -4.94
N PRO A 104 18.02 -5.59 -6.28
CA PRO A 104 18.84 -4.63 -7.02
C PRO A 104 18.39 -3.18 -6.77
N ASP A 105 19.00 -2.22 -7.46
CA ASP A 105 18.59 -0.82 -7.38
C ASP A 105 17.12 -0.65 -7.85
N GLY A 106 16.32 0.04 -7.05
CA GLY A 106 14.89 0.17 -7.26
C GLY A 106 14.18 0.87 -6.11
N ILE A 107 12.87 0.76 -6.13
CA ILE A 107 11.96 1.42 -5.20
C ILE A 107 11.06 0.36 -4.54
N PHE A 108 10.88 0.48 -3.23
CA PHE A 108 9.79 -0.18 -2.52
C PHE A 108 8.56 0.71 -2.54
N ILE A 109 7.46 0.16 -3.02
CA ILE A 109 6.17 0.83 -3.17
C ILE A 109 5.16 0.31 -2.14
N ASP A 110 4.16 1.13 -1.84
CA ASP A 110 2.99 0.75 -1.06
C ASP A 110 2.27 -0.41 -1.76
N LYS A 111 2.10 -1.52 -1.04
CA LYS A 111 1.50 -2.74 -1.59
C LYS A 111 0.05 -2.58 -2.02
N LEU A 112 -0.66 -1.52 -1.64
CA LEU A 112 -2.03 -1.26 -2.07
C LEU A 112 -2.08 -0.17 -3.14
N SER A 113 -1.55 1.02 -2.87
CA SER A 113 -1.65 2.17 -3.80
C SER A 113 -0.59 2.18 -4.88
N GLY A 114 0.52 1.47 -4.72
CA GLY A 114 1.69 1.54 -5.60
C GLY A 114 2.51 2.83 -5.45
N GLU A 115 2.21 3.68 -4.46
CA GLU A 115 3.00 4.89 -4.23
C GLU A 115 4.42 4.57 -3.75
N PRO A 116 5.46 5.28 -4.24
CA PRO A 116 6.83 5.14 -3.74
C PRO A 116 6.96 5.43 -2.24
N LEU A 117 7.56 4.50 -1.49
CA LEU A 117 7.75 4.66 -0.04
C LEU A 117 9.23 4.72 0.36
N PHE A 118 10.07 3.84 -0.19
CA PHE A 118 11.49 3.75 0.19
C PHE A 118 12.37 3.44 -1.02
N ASP A 119 13.52 4.08 -1.10
CA ASP A 119 14.51 3.85 -2.15
C ASP A 119 15.58 2.88 -1.65
N THR A 120 16.02 1.92 -2.49
CA THR A 120 17.07 0.98 -2.11
C THR A 120 18.42 1.65 -1.82
N ARG A 121 18.64 2.87 -2.36
CA ARG A 121 19.85 3.67 -2.10
C ARG A 121 19.95 4.11 -0.64
N ASP A 122 18.82 4.21 0.04
CA ASP A 122 18.73 4.61 1.45
C ASP A 122 18.66 3.39 2.39
N ARG A 123 18.64 2.17 1.83
CA ARG A 123 18.60 0.92 2.59
C ARG A 123 19.96 0.61 3.21
N PHE A 124 19.94 0.13 4.45
CA PHE A 124 21.13 -0.43 5.10
C PHE A 124 20.80 -1.70 5.88
N ASN A 125 21.82 -2.50 6.17
CA ASN A 125 21.67 -3.70 6.99
C ASN A 125 21.84 -3.34 8.47
N SER A 126 20.76 -3.39 9.23
CA SER A 126 20.74 -3.17 10.68
C SER A 126 20.96 -4.44 11.51
N GLY A 127 20.91 -5.63 10.90
CA GLY A 127 20.96 -6.92 11.60
C GLY A 127 19.72 -7.27 12.42
N THR A 128 18.61 -6.52 12.29
CA THR A 128 17.39 -6.75 13.08
C THR A 128 16.46 -7.80 12.48
N GLY A 129 16.58 -8.08 11.18
CA GLY A 129 15.67 -8.96 10.44
C GLY A 129 14.46 -8.26 9.82
N TRP A 130 14.40 -6.92 9.86
CA TRP A 130 13.46 -6.10 9.08
C TRP A 130 14.22 -5.20 8.10
N LEU A 131 13.52 -4.71 7.08
CA LEU A 131 14.11 -3.73 6.17
C LEU A 131 14.37 -2.44 6.94
N SER A 132 15.53 -1.83 6.74
CA SER A 132 15.94 -0.62 7.44
C SER A 132 16.43 0.42 6.43
N PHE A 133 15.90 1.64 6.56
CA PHE A 133 16.23 2.77 5.70
C PHE A 133 16.62 3.99 6.54
N THR A 134 17.43 4.89 5.97
CA THR A 134 17.82 6.15 6.63
C THR A 134 16.72 7.21 6.54
N HIS A 135 15.92 7.21 5.47
CA HIS A 135 14.74 8.06 5.31
C HIS A 135 13.76 7.46 4.29
N PRO A 136 12.48 7.89 4.29
CA PRO A 136 11.51 7.53 3.28
C PRO A 136 11.66 8.42 2.05
N VAL A 137 10.90 8.11 0.99
CA VAL A 137 10.62 9.08 -0.08
C VAL A 137 9.92 10.29 0.54
N LYS A 138 10.29 11.50 0.10
CA LYS A 138 9.75 12.74 0.63
C LYS A 138 8.21 12.74 0.57
N ASP A 139 7.57 13.15 1.67
CA ASP A 139 6.12 13.27 1.79
C ASP A 139 5.33 11.97 1.56
N SER A 140 5.95 10.78 1.66
CA SER A 140 5.30 9.48 1.43
C SER A 140 4.74 8.81 2.69
N VAL A 141 5.23 9.17 3.88
CA VAL A 141 4.84 8.57 5.16
C VAL A 141 4.39 9.62 6.18
N THR A 142 3.61 9.19 7.16
CA THR A 142 3.19 9.99 8.32
C THR A 142 3.66 9.33 9.62
N GLN A 143 3.98 10.15 10.61
CA GLN A 143 4.47 9.71 11.93
C GLN A 143 3.37 9.85 12.98
N HIS A 144 3.19 8.84 13.82
CA HIS A 144 2.18 8.80 14.87
C HIS A 144 2.80 8.29 16.17
N GLU A 145 2.44 8.87 17.31
CA GLU A 145 2.87 8.32 18.60
C GLU A 145 2.24 6.96 18.84
N ASP A 146 3.06 5.99 19.24
CA ASP A 146 2.63 4.64 19.59
C ASP A 146 3.11 4.31 21.01
N ASN A 147 2.17 4.40 21.95
CA ASN A 147 2.37 4.11 23.37
C ASN A 147 1.87 2.71 23.76
N SER A 148 1.64 1.82 22.78
CA SER A 148 1.14 0.48 23.03
C SER A 148 2.18 -0.41 23.74
N TRP A 149 1.70 -1.40 24.49
CA TRP A 149 2.54 -2.38 25.21
C TRP A 149 3.57 -1.77 26.18
N GLY A 150 3.33 -0.54 26.65
CA GLY A 150 4.23 0.15 27.57
C GLY A 150 5.54 0.64 26.95
N MET A 151 5.63 0.68 25.62
CA MET A 151 6.77 1.25 24.88
C MET A 151 6.39 2.61 24.31
N GLN A 152 7.36 3.53 24.20
CA GLN A 152 7.19 4.77 23.43
C GLN A 152 7.89 4.60 22.08
N ARG A 153 7.11 4.54 21.01
CA ARG A 153 7.60 4.38 19.62
C ARG A 153 6.95 5.42 18.72
N ILE A 154 7.51 5.59 17.53
CA ILE A 154 6.93 6.43 16.48
C ILE A 154 6.47 5.50 15.35
N GLU A 155 5.17 5.27 15.23
CA GLU A 155 4.56 4.49 14.17
C GLU A 155 4.67 5.24 12.83
N LEU A 156 5.01 4.49 11.78
CA LEU A 156 5.03 4.96 10.40
C LEU A 156 3.85 4.39 9.63
N LYS A 157 3.05 5.28 9.03
CA LYS A 157 1.96 4.90 8.11
C LYS A 157 2.19 5.47 6.73
N SER A 158 1.78 4.73 5.71
CA SER A 158 1.71 5.26 4.35
C SER A 158 0.78 6.48 4.33
N LYS A 159 1.22 7.59 3.74
CA LYS A 159 0.38 8.79 3.60
C LYS A 159 -0.78 8.55 2.62
N SER A 160 -0.58 7.71 1.62
CA SER A 160 -1.57 7.46 0.57
C SER A 160 -2.71 6.54 1.02
N THR A 161 -2.40 5.50 1.80
CA THR A 161 -3.37 4.45 2.17
C THR A 161 -3.67 4.39 3.65
N GLY A 162 -2.82 4.97 4.49
CA GLY A 162 -2.92 4.88 5.95
C GLY A 162 -2.50 3.52 6.53
N ILE A 163 -1.99 2.58 5.72
CA ILE A 163 -1.55 1.28 6.25
C ILE A 163 -0.33 1.44 7.14
N HIS A 164 -0.24 0.60 8.18
CA HIS A 164 0.94 0.48 9.02
C HIS A 164 2.11 -0.07 8.22
N LEU A 165 3.24 0.64 8.27
CA LEU A 165 4.50 0.27 7.61
C LEU A 165 5.52 -0.28 8.61
N GLY A 166 5.58 0.29 9.80
CA GLY A 166 6.57 -0.08 10.82
C GLY A 166 6.79 1.06 11.80
N HIS A 167 8.04 1.25 12.23
CA HIS A 167 8.38 2.25 13.25
C HIS A 167 9.68 2.99 12.93
N LEU A 168 9.74 4.24 13.38
CA LEU A 168 10.92 5.09 13.37
C LEU A 168 11.67 4.97 14.70
N PHE A 169 12.99 4.78 14.61
CA PHE A 169 13.91 4.73 15.75
C PHE A 169 14.97 5.82 15.59
N PRO A 170 14.82 6.97 16.28
CA PRO A 170 15.75 8.08 16.16
C PRO A 170 17.17 7.73 16.58
N GLY A 171 18.16 8.11 15.78
CA GLY A 171 19.59 7.90 16.10
C GLY A 171 20.10 6.45 16.04
N GLU A 172 19.25 5.47 15.71
CA GLU A 172 19.64 4.06 15.62
C GLU A 172 20.16 3.64 14.22
N GLY A 173 20.30 4.59 13.30
CA GLY A 173 20.81 4.40 11.95
C GLY A 173 22.33 4.66 11.84
N PRO A 174 22.91 4.45 10.64
CA PRO A 174 24.33 4.62 10.40
C PRO A 174 24.77 6.05 10.71
N LYS A 175 25.87 6.18 11.47
CA LYS A 175 26.44 7.48 11.89
C LYS A 175 25.46 8.33 12.71
N GLY A 176 24.53 7.71 13.45
CA GLY A 176 23.57 8.42 14.31
C GLY A 176 22.39 9.03 13.55
N GLN A 177 22.15 8.62 12.30
CA GLN A 177 20.93 8.95 11.57
C GLN A 177 19.73 8.19 12.16
N ASP A 178 18.53 8.54 11.71
CA ASP A 178 17.33 7.79 12.05
C ASP A 178 17.28 6.43 11.34
N ARG A 179 16.59 5.47 11.97
CA ARG A 179 16.32 4.14 11.41
C ARG A 179 14.83 3.96 11.19
N TYR A 180 14.43 3.92 9.93
CA TYR A 180 13.09 3.57 9.49
C TYR A 180 13.02 2.04 9.36
N CYS A 181 12.41 1.38 10.34
CA CYS A 181 12.32 -0.08 10.43
C CYS A 181 10.97 -0.55 9.89
N ILE A 182 10.98 -1.20 8.72
CA ILE A 182 9.78 -1.40 7.90
C ILE A 182 9.48 -2.90 7.74
N ASN A 183 8.20 -3.24 7.87
CA ASN A 183 7.67 -4.56 7.57
C ASN A 183 7.76 -4.83 6.06
N ALA A 184 8.27 -6.00 5.69
CA ALA A 184 8.46 -6.37 4.30
C ALA A 184 7.14 -6.80 3.64
N THR A 185 6.20 -7.38 4.40
CA THR A 185 4.96 -7.94 3.85
C THR A 185 3.98 -6.92 3.29
N VAL A 186 4.13 -5.64 3.64
CA VAL A 186 3.31 -4.50 3.19
C VAL A 186 3.96 -3.68 2.08
N LEU A 187 5.06 -4.18 1.51
CA LEU A 187 5.77 -3.57 0.39
C LEU A 187 5.69 -4.45 -0.86
N GLU A 188 5.83 -3.81 -2.01
CA GLU A 188 6.23 -4.45 -3.28
C GLU A 188 7.52 -3.78 -3.78
N PHE A 189 8.30 -4.47 -4.61
CA PHE A 189 9.56 -3.96 -5.16
C PHE A 189 9.44 -3.75 -6.66
N VAL A 190 9.93 -2.61 -7.14
CA VAL A 190 10.04 -2.28 -8.56
C VAL A 190 11.49 -1.93 -8.86
N ALA A 191 12.11 -2.64 -9.81
CA ALA A 191 13.49 -2.35 -10.19
C ALA A 191 13.55 -1.06 -11.03
N ARG A 192 14.61 -0.26 -10.84
CA ARG A 192 14.68 1.09 -11.42
C ARG A 192 14.68 1.07 -12.95
N ASP A 193 15.22 0.02 -13.55
CA ASP A 193 15.22 -0.23 -14.99
C ASP A 193 13.83 -0.56 -15.57
N GLU A 194 12.89 -1.00 -14.76
CA GLU A 194 11.49 -1.16 -15.17
C GLU A 194 10.77 0.18 -15.22
N ILE A 195 11.03 1.06 -14.25
CA ILE A 195 10.42 2.39 -14.15
C ILE A 195 10.78 3.25 -15.37
N ASN A 196 12.06 3.29 -15.74
CA ASN A 196 12.51 4.11 -16.87
C ASN A 196 11.91 3.66 -18.21
N ARG A 197 11.56 2.37 -18.36
CA ARG A 197 10.95 1.85 -19.59
C ARG A 197 9.47 2.23 -19.73
N SER A 198 8.77 2.45 -18.62
CA SER A 198 7.36 2.87 -18.64
C SER A 198 7.18 4.37 -18.93
N ASP A 199 8.19 5.20 -18.67
CA ASP A 199 8.13 6.65 -18.94
C ASP A 199 8.44 7.01 -20.42
N ASP A 200 8.96 6.05 -21.19
CA ASP A 200 9.31 6.20 -22.61
C ASP A 200 8.18 5.79 -23.59
N VAL A 201 6.98 5.45 -23.09
CA VAL A 201 5.82 5.00 -23.90
C VAL A 201 4.63 5.95 -23.81
#